data_AF-V6LKG6-F1
#
_entry.id   AF-V6LKG6-F1
#
_cell.length_a   1.000
_cell.length_b   1.000
_cell.length_c   1.000
_cell.angle_alpha   90.00
_cell.angle_beta   90.00
_cell.angle_gamma   90.00
#
_symmetry.space_group_name_H-M   'P 1'
#
loop_
_entity.id
_entity.type
_entity.pdbx_description
1 polymer ?
#
loop_
_entity_poly.entity_id
_entity_poly.type
_entity_poly.pdbx_seq_one_letter_code
_entity_poly.pdbx_strand_id
1 'polypeptide(L)'
;MTNDGRCLPTGCVDLNSGIECFGNGSCAGGHGVCACNTGYSGKQCGDCGPGFKHYNGGCAAEACFQNRTDQEPCSSNGTCSQFGECECSGISGGSFCDECVSGFQKVSNGGCISVDCIVSAAQCNDKRVLHSHQ
;
A
#
# COMPACT_ATOMS: atom_id res chain seq x y z
N MET A 1 -13.62 28.80 1.64
CA MET A 1 -12.26 29.01 2.17
C MET A 1 -11.75 27.66 2.64
N THR A 2 -10.47 27.41 2.49
CA THR A 2 -9.81 26.22 3.04
C THR A 2 -9.46 26.41 4.52
N ASN A 3 -9.13 25.34 5.23
CA ASN A 3 -8.81 25.39 6.66
C ASN A 3 -7.56 26.23 7.00
N ASP A 4 -6.66 26.44 6.03
CA ASP A 4 -5.46 27.29 6.14
C ASP A 4 -5.75 28.77 5.78
N GLY A 5 -7.02 29.13 5.56
CA GLY A 5 -7.44 30.52 5.32
C GLY A 5 -7.30 30.99 3.86
N ARG A 6 -6.98 30.10 2.91
CA ARG A 6 -6.92 30.45 1.49
C ARG A 6 -8.33 30.51 0.87
N CYS A 7 -8.52 31.49 0.00
CA CYS A 7 -9.73 31.64 -0.79
C CYS A 7 -9.60 30.85 -2.10
N LEU A 8 -10.32 29.74 -2.18
CA LEU A 8 -10.47 28.94 -3.40
C LEU A 8 -11.93 28.92 -3.84
N PRO A 9 -12.21 28.71 -5.15
CA PRO A 9 -13.56 28.46 -5.63
C PRO A 9 -14.22 27.31 -4.87
N THR A 10 -15.52 27.40 -4.61
CA THR A 10 -16.29 26.37 -3.88
C THR A 10 -16.15 24.99 -4.52
N GLY A 11 -16.05 24.92 -5.86
CA GLY A 11 -15.85 23.65 -6.57
C GLY A 11 -14.51 22.96 -6.27
N CYS A 12 -13.54 23.65 -5.69
CA CYS A 12 -12.23 23.12 -5.32
C CYS A 12 -12.09 22.78 -3.83
N VAL A 13 -13.10 23.05 -3.00
CA VAL A 13 -13.03 22.83 -1.55
C VAL A 13 -14.11 21.86 -1.13
N ASP A 14 -13.73 20.76 -0.48
CA ASP A 14 -14.72 19.91 0.18
C ASP A 14 -15.36 20.72 1.31
N LEU A 15 -16.68 20.88 1.27
CA LEU A 15 -17.40 21.71 2.24
C LEU A 15 -17.47 21.09 3.63
N ASN A 16 -17.24 19.78 3.75
CA ASN A 16 -17.26 19.09 5.04
C ASN A 16 -15.91 19.22 5.76
N SER A 17 -14.81 18.98 5.03
CA SER A 17 -13.46 19.00 5.60
C SER A 17 -12.74 20.33 5.45
N GLY A 18 -13.17 21.22 4.54
CA GLY A 18 -12.46 22.46 4.23
C GLY A 18 -11.10 22.25 3.54
N ILE A 19 -10.88 21.06 2.96
CA ILE A 19 -9.62 20.70 2.31
C ILE A 19 -9.72 20.97 0.80
N GLU A 20 -8.68 21.58 0.23
CA GLU A 20 -8.56 21.73 -1.22
C GLU A 20 -8.46 20.35 -1.87
N CYS A 21 -9.37 20.06 -2.81
CA CYS A 21 -9.30 18.85 -3.65
C CYS A 21 -9.07 17.55 -2.86
N PHE A 22 -9.67 17.43 -1.67
CA PHE A 22 -9.46 16.32 -0.72
C PHE A 22 -7.98 16.05 -0.35
N GLY A 23 -7.07 16.99 -0.63
CA GLY A 23 -5.62 16.81 -0.48
C GLY A 23 -4.96 16.03 -1.63
N ASN A 24 -5.76 15.62 -2.63
CA ASN A 24 -5.36 14.73 -3.71
C ASN A 24 -5.24 15.45 -5.06
N GLY A 25 -4.99 16.76 -5.04
CA GLY A 25 -4.86 17.55 -6.24
C GLY A 25 -4.63 19.02 -5.92
N SER A 26 -4.68 19.85 -6.96
CA SER A 26 -4.56 21.29 -6.84
C SER A 26 -5.63 21.98 -7.68
N CYS A 27 -6.18 23.08 -7.17
CA CYS A 27 -7.17 23.86 -7.90
C CYS A 27 -6.46 24.68 -8.98
N ALA A 28 -6.58 24.26 -10.24
CA ALA A 28 -6.00 24.99 -11.36
C ALA A 28 -6.95 26.12 -11.82
N GLY A 29 -6.51 27.37 -11.66
CA GLY A 29 -6.92 28.47 -12.54
C GLY A 29 -8.37 28.96 -12.47
N GLY A 30 -8.98 29.09 -11.29
CA GLY A 30 -10.21 29.90 -11.13
C GLY A 30 -11.51 29.32 -11.73
N HIS A 31 -11.46 28.20 -12.45
CA HIS A 31 -12.64 27.55 -13.04
C HIS A 31 -13.40 26.63 -12.05
N GLY A 32 -12.89 26.46 -10.83
CA GLY A 32 -13.54 25.68 -9.79
C GLY A 32 -13.51 24.16 -10.01
N VAL A 33 -12.47 23.65 -10.66
CA VAL A 33 -12.25 22.21 -10.87
C VAL A 33 -10.83 21.86 -10.44
N CYS A 34 -10.67 20.72 -9.77
CA CYS A 34 -9.38 20.22 -9.32
C CYS A 34 -8.61 19.49 -10.43
N ALA A 35 -7.31 19.74 -10.50
CA ALA A 35 -6.37 18.88 -11.22
C ALA A 35 -5.88 17.80 -10.24
N CYS A 36 -6.32 16.55 -10.46
CA CYS A 36 -6.04 15.45 -9.54
C CYS A 36 -4.65 14.87 -9.71
N ASN A 37 -4.07 14.47 -8.58
CA ASN A 37 -2.86 13.66 -8.53
C ASN A 37 -3.12 12.28 -9.16
N THR A 38 -2.05 11.62 -9.56
CA THR A 38 -2.11 10.23 -10.09
C THR A 38 -2.91 9.33 -9.15
N GLY A 39 -3.83 8.56 -9.72
CA GLY A 39 -4.68 7.63 -8.98
C GLY A 39 -5.99 8.21 -8.46
N TYR A 40 -6.19 9.52 -8.55
CA TYR A 40 -7.41 10.19 -8.12
C TYR A 40 -8.19 10.78 -9.30
N SER A 41 -9.50 10.88 -9.12
CA SER A 41 -10.44 11.40 -10.12
C SER A 41 -11.65 12.08 -9.47
N GLY A 42 -12.58 12.54 -10.31
CA GLY A 42 -13.72 13.33 -9.88
C GLY A 42 -13.40 14.82 -9.77
N LYS A 43 -14.43 15.65 -9.62
CA LYS A 43 -14.31 17.12 -9.64
C LYS A 43 -13.43 17.67 -8.51
N GLN A 44 -13.37 16.94 -7.40
CA GLN A 44 -12.64 17.29 -6.19
C GLN A 44 -11.53 16.28 -5.83
N CYS A 45 -11.22 15.31 -6.69
CA CYS A 45 -10.17 14.30 -6.42
C CYS A 45 -10.45 13.39 -5.22
N GLY A 46 -11.74 13.14 -4.92
CA GLY A 46 -12.17 12.24 -3.85
C GLY A 46 -12.37 10.79 -4.31
N ASP A 47 -12.48 10.56 -5.63
CA ASP A 47 -12.75 9.25 -6.19
C ASP A 47 -11.44 8.61 -6.68
N CYS A 48 -11.35 7.27 -6.69
CA CYS A 48 -10.21 6.61 -7.34
C CYS A 48 -10.36 6.63 -8.86
N GLY A 49 -9.26 6.94 -9.54
CA GLY A 49 -9.20 6.93 -10.99
C GLY A 49 -9.22 5.51 -11.58
N PRO A 50 -9.40 5.36 -12.90
CA PRO A 50 -9.33 4.06 -13.56
C PRO A 50 -8.02 3.34 -13.27
N GLY A 51 -8.10 2.05 -12.92
CA GLY A 51 -6.93 1.24 -12.53
C GLY A 51 -6.48 1.45 -11.08
N PHE A 52 -7.24 2.19 -10.27
CA PHE A 52 -7.03 2.37 -8.84
C PHE A 52 -8.30 2.00 -8.08
N LYS A 53 -8.15 1.49 -6.85
CA LYS A 53 -9.27 1.21 -5.96
C LYS A 53 -9.02 1.76 -4.55
N HIS A 54 -10.11 1.93 -3.80
CA HIS A 54 -10.03 2.45 -2.44
C HIS A 54 -9.26 1.51 -1.52
N TYR A 55 -8.32 2.07 -0.77
CA TYR A 55 -7.53 1.37 0.23
C TYR A 55 -7.04 2.35 1.30
N ASN A 56 -7.23 2.01 2.59
CA ASN A 56 -6.79 2.82 3.75
C ASN A 56 -7.08 4.33 3.66
N GLY A 57 -8.27 4.69 3.18
CA GLY A 57 -8.69 6.09 3.06
C GLY A 57 -8.08 6.86 1.87
N GLY A 58 -7.31 6.18 1.02
CA GLY A 58 -6.79 6.70 -0.25
C GLY A 58 -7.08 5.76 -1.42
N CYS A 59 -6.31 5.93 -2.49
CA CYS A 59 -6.37 5.11 -3.70
C CYS A 59 -5.07 4.37 -3.94
N ALA A 60 -5.14 3.06 -4.14
CA ALA A 60 -4.01 2.20 -4.48
C ALA A 60 -4.18 1.63 -5.89
N ALA A 61 -3.07 1.45 -6.60
CA ALA A 61 -3.10 0.88 -7.94
C ALA A 61 -3.60 -0.57 -7.89
N GLU A 62 -4.57 -0.92 -8.74
CA GLU A 62 -5.15 -2.27 -8.81
C GLU A 62 -4.11 -3.33 -9.14
N ALA A 63 -3.04 -2.95 -9.86
CA ALA A 63 -1.93 -3.84 -10.21
C ALA A 63 -1.12 -4.33 -9.01
N CYS A 64 -1.24 -3.71 -7.83
CA CYS A 64 -0.62 -4.21 -6.60
C CYS A 64 -1.43 -5.32 -5.92
N PHE A 65 -2.61 -5.67 -6.44
CA PHE A 65 -3.46 -6.71 -5.88
C PHE A 65 -3.35 -7.95 -6.76
N GLN A 66 -2.97 -9.08 -6.17
CA GLN A 66 -2.77 -10.32 -6.91
C GLN A 66 -4.08 -10.78 -7.58
N ASN A 67 -5.20 -10.62 -6.88
CA ASN A 67 -6.54 -10.86 -7.36
C ASN A 67 -7.46 -9.66 -7.10
N ARG A 68 -8.53 -9.55 -7.90
CA ARG A 68 -9.52 -8.46 -7.74
C ARG A 68 -10.20 -8.45 -6.37
N THR A 69 -10.34 -9.62 -5.76
CA THR A 69 -10.98 -9.80 -4.44
C THR A 69 -10.06 -9.48 -3.27
N ASP A 70 -8.76 -9.33 -3.50
CA ASP A 70 -7.80 -9.08 -2.43
C ASP A 70 -8.06 -7.71 -1.82
N GLN A 71 -8.04 -7.65 -0.50
CA GLN A 71 -8.26 -6.40 0.23
C GLN A 71 -6.94 -5.65 0.46
N GLU A 72 -5.82 -6.37 0.46
CA GLU A 72 -4.50 -5.84 0.77
C GLU A 72 -3.60 -5.80 -0.48
N PRO A 73 -3.02 -4.64 -0.83
CA PRO A 73 -2.00 -4.58 -1.87
C PRO A 73 -0.70 -5.23 -1.37
N CYS A 74 0.08 -5.78 -2.30
CA CYS A 74 1.38 -6.36 -2.02
C CYS A 74 1.34 -7.39 -0.88
N SER A 75 0.23 -8.14 -0.77
CA SER A 75 -0.02 -9.16 0.24
C SER A 75 0.19 -8.69 1.69
N SER A 76 0.02 -7.39 1.96
CA SER A 76 0.34 -6.76 3.25
C SER A 76 1.83 -6.87 3.67
N ASN A 77 2.71 -7.22 2.72
CA ASN A 77 4.15 -7.45 2.93
C ASN A 77 5.01 -6.41 2.18
N GLY A 78 4.43 -5.31 1.73
CA GLY A 78 5.13 -4.29 0.96
C GLY A 78 4.30 -3.02 0.80
N THR A 79 4.92 -2.03 0.15
CA THR A 79 4.28 -0.77 -0.21
C THR A 79 3.96 -0.79 -1.71
N CYS A 80 2.74 -0.41 -2.07
CA CYS A 80 2.33 -0.26 -3.46
C CYS A 80 2.75 1.12 -4.00
N SER A 81 3.51 1.13 -5.09
CA SER A 81 3.84 2.37 -5.80
C SER A 81 2.64 2.89 -6.59
N GLN A 82 2.65 4.17 -6.92
CA GLN A 82 1.62 4.78 -7.78
C GLN A 82 1.56 4.19 -9.20
N PHE A 83 2.59 3.43 -9.61
CA PHE A 83 2.67 2.79 -10.92
C PHE A 83 2.26 1.31 -10.89
N GLY A 84 1.87 0.79 -9.72
CA GLY A 84 1.44 -0.60 -9.60
C GLY A 84 2.57 -1.59 -9.33
N GLU A 85 3.69 -1.12 -8.77
CA GLU A 85 4.83 -1.97 -8.41
C GLU A 85 4.88 -2.14 -6.89
N CYS A 86 5.11 -3.37 -6.43
CA CYS A 86 5.25 -3.65 -5.01
C CYS A 86 6.71 -3.55 -4.56
N GLU A 87 6.97 -2.67 -3.60
CA GLU A 87 8.23 -2.59 -2.87
C GLU A 87 8.14 -3.47 -1.61
N CYS A 88 8.70 -4.67 -1.69
CA CYS A 88 8.58 -5.66 -0.61
C CYS A 88 9.39 -5.29 0.64
N SER A 89 8.80 -5.55 1.80
CA SER A 89 9.42 -5.34 3.10
C SER A 89 10.16 -6.58 3.59
N GLY A 90 11.36 -6.35 4.14
CA GLY A 90 12.15 -7.38 4.82
C GLY A 90 12.59 -8.51 3.89
N ILE A 91 12.11 -9.72 4.18
CA ILE A 91 12.47 -10.97 3.48
C ILE A 91 11.36 -11.47 2.56
N SER A 92 10.35 -10.62 2.31
CA SER A 92 9.30 -10.90 1.33
C SER A 92 9.79 -10.58 -0.07
N GLY A 93 9.32 -11.34 -1.06
CA GLY A 93 9.71 -11.22 -2.45
C GLY A 93 8.58 -11.57 -3.41
N GLY A 94 8.90 -11.57 -4.71
CA GLY A 94 7.91 -11.72 -5.78
C GLY A 94 7.22 -10.40 -6.12
N SER A 95 6.46 -10.38 -7.22
CA SER A 95 5.80 -9.17 -7.73
C SER A 95 4.68 -8.64 -6.82
N PHE A 96 4.17 -9.48 -5.92
CA PHE A 96 3.10 -9.14 -4.97
C PHE A 96 3.51 -9.34 -3.51
N CYS A 97 4.81 -9.51 -3.22
CA CYS A 97 5.36 -9.76 -1.89
C CYS A 97 4.71 -10.97 -1.17
N ASP A 98 4.20 -11.93 -1.93
CA ASP A 98 3.60 -13.18 -1.45
C ASP A 98 4.61 -14.34 -1.36
N GLU A 99 5.81 -14.13 -1.90
CA GLU A 99 6.93 -15.07 -1.87
C GLU A 99 7.97 -14.65 -0.84
N CYS A 100 8.98 -15.51 -0.65
CA CYS A 100 10.15 -15.19 0.16
C CYS A 100 11.35 -14.93 -0.75
N VAL A 101 12.24 -14.03 -0.33
CA VAL A 101 13.52 -13.85 -1.03
C VAL A 101 14.36 -15.13 -0.97
N SER A 102 15.35 -15.25 -1.85
CA SER A 102 16.22 -16.42 -1.90
C SER A 102 16.88 -16.73 -0.55
N GLY A 103 16.89 -18.00 -0.16
CA GLY A 103 17.38 -18.44 1.16
C GLY A 103 16.30 -18.44 2.25
N PHE A 104 15.06 -18.06 1.93
CA PHE A 104 13.93 -18.10 2.85
C PHE A 104 12.79 -18.94 2.26
N GLN A 105 12.02 -19.57 3.14
CA GLN A 105 10.85 -20.36 2.76
C GLN A 105 9.64 -19.96 3.59
N LYS A 106 8.47 -19.95 2.93
CA LYS A 106 7.18 -19.65 3.53
C LYS A 106 6.77 -20.81 4.44
N VAL A 107 6.43 -20.50 5.69
CA VAL A 107 5.90 -21.48 6.65
C VAL A 107 4.39 -21.33 6.80
N SER A 108 3.75 -22.30 7.47
CA SER A 108 2.30 -22.42 7.60
C SER A 108 1.59 -21.22 8.25
N ASN A 109 2.31 -20.37 9.00
CA ASN A 109 1.75 -19.14 9.57
C ASN A 109 1.80 -17.92 8.61
N GLY A 110 2.27 -18.12 7.37
CA GLY A 110 2.38 -17.06 6.35
C GLY A 110 3.68 -16.27 6.38
N GLY A 111 4.54 -16.46 7.39
CA GLY A 111 5.85 -15.81 7.47
C GLY A 111 6.93 -16.49 6.63
N CYS A 112 7.99 -15.73 6.31
CA CYS A 112 9.21 -16.23 5.68
C CYS A 112 10.28 -16.52 6.74
N ILE A 113 11.03 -17.62 6.57
CA ILE A 113 12.05 -18.05 7.53
C ILE A 113 13.26 -18.57 6.77
N SER A 114 14.46 -18.31 7.30
CA SER A 114 15.69 -18.84 6.72
C SER A 114 15.59 -20.36 6.59
N VAL A 115 15.96 -20.89 5.44
CA VAL A 115 15.98 -22.33 5.18
C VAL A 115 16.88 -23.08 6.18
N ASP A 116 17.90 -22.40 6.74
CA ASP A 116 18.78 -22.95 7.78
C ASP A 116 18.07 -23.15 9.12
N CYS A 117 16.93 -22.49 9.31
CA CYS A 117 16.10 -22.57 10.51
C CYS A 117 14.86 -23.45 10.34
N ILE A 118 14.80 -24.25 9.26
CA ILE A 118 13.68 -25.14 8.96
C ILE A 118 14.13 -26.60 9.12
N VAL A 119 13.51 -27.30 10.06
CA VAL A 119 13.60 -28.77 10.15
C VAL A 119 12.20 -29.31 9.86
N SER A 120 12.08 -30.08 8.77
CA SER A 120 10.82 -30.73 8.35
C SER A 120 9.62 -29.77 8.21
N ALA A 121 9.80 -28.65 7.49
CA ALA A 121 8.77 -27.64 7.21
C ALA A 121 8.16 -26.94 8.45
N ALA A 122 8.80 -27.07 9.61
CA ALA A 122 8.48 -26.35 10.84
C ALA A 122 9.64 -25.42 11.24
N GLN A 123 9.30 -24.31 11.90
CA GLN A 123 10.29 -23.49 12.62
C GLN A 123 11.09 -24.38 13.58
N CYS A 124 12.42 -24.29 13.53
CA CYS A 124 13.25 -24.69 14.66
C CYS A 124 12.87 -23.80 15.85
N ASN A 125 11.92 -24.24 16.68
CA ASN A 125 11.57 -23.50 17.87
C ASN A 125 12.76 -23.58 18.84
N ASP A 126 13.16 -22.43 19.36
CA ASP A 126 14.23 -22.24 20.33
C ASP A 126 14.06 -23.17 21.53
N LYS A 127 14.77 -24.31 21.51
CA LYS A 127 15.11 -25.05 22.72
C LYS A 127 16.58 -25.37 22.70
N ARG A 128 17.32 -24.47 23.37
CA ARG A 128 18.50 -24.82 24.16
C ARG A 128 19.62 -25.40 23.29
N VAL A 129 20.50 -24.51 22.87
CA VAL A 129 21.90 -24.88 22.64
C VAL A 129 22.46 -25.44 23.96
N LEU A 130 22.25 -26.73 24.20
CA LEU A 130 23.17 -27.53 25.02
C LEU A 130 24.41 -27.73 24.16
N HIS A 131 25.24 -26.70 24.06
CA HIS A 131 26.67 -26.93 23.89
C HIS A 131 27.19 -27.52 25.20
N SER A 132 26.88 -28.79 25.44
CA SER A 132 27.77 -29.68 26.19
C SER A 132 28.91 -30.02 25.24
N HIS A 133 29.88 -29.11 25.12
CA HIS A 133 31.20 -29.51 24.69
C HIS A 133 31.85 -30.22 25.87
N GLN A 134 32.11 -31.51 25.64
CA GLN A 134 33.09 -32.30 26.39
C GLN A 134 34.43 -31.59 26.46
#